data_AF-A0A383F6T8-F1
#
_entry.id   AF-A0A383F6T8-F1
#
_cell.length_a   1.000
_cell.length_b   1.000
_cell.length_c   1.000
_cell.angle_alpha   90.00
_cell.angle_beta   90.00
_cell.angle_gamma   90.00
#
_symmetry.space_group_name_H-M   'P 1'
#
loop_
_entity.id
_entity.type
_entity.pdbx_description
1 polymer ?
#
loop_
_entity_poly.entity_id
_entity_poly.type
_entity_poly.pdbx_seq_one_letter_code
_entity_poly.pdbx_strand_id
1 'polypeptide(L)'
;MDRGSRYGRAGKAYFSGSVAGQKRQWQMTDARSDILQAVRSSLDLGEQRSASRVESVEKRISASEAHVQPLVEDPLIQRFCDKHAAVHGTYERVAGLAEVPSAILRHLTAKEIPIELLVGQGELLDAVLWPSDMSVEKRPATVEDSVAISEAYAGIAETGTLVL
;
A
#
# COMPACT_ATOMS: atom_id res chain seq x y z
N MET A 1 -47.67 38.31 51.01
CA MET A 1 -47.33 38.87 49.69
C MET A 1 -46.56 37.79 48.95
N ASP A 2 -46.85 37.29 47.75
CA ASP A 2 -47.99 37.32 46.82
C ASP A 2 -47.65 36.20 45.79
N ARG A 3 -48.45 35.11 45.74
CA ARG A 3 -49.23 34.59 44.58
C ARG A 3 -48.51 34.05 43.32
N GLY A 4 -49.08 32.93 42.84
CA GLY A 4 -49.10 32.49 41.44
C GLY A 4 -49.15 30.95 41.31
N SER A 5 -50.30 30.27 41.48
CA SER A 5 -51.33 29.91 40.46
C SER A 5 -50.73 29.36 39.15
N ARG A 6 -50.68 28.03 38.90
CA ARG A 6 -51.70 27.06 38.39
C ARG A 6 -52.12 27.19 36.90
N TYR A 7 -51.85 26.09 36.17
CA TYR A 7 -52.44 25.52 34.93
C TYR A 7 -52.04 26.02 33.52
N GLY A 8 -51.84 25.05 32.61
CA GLY A 8 -52.40 25.12 31.24
C GLY A 8 -51.49 24.78 30.04
N ARG A 9 -51.56 23.50 29.63
CA ARG A 9 -51.21 22.85 28.34
C ARG A 9 -51.01 23.70 27.06
N ALA A 10 -50.16 23.13 26.19
CA ALA A 10 -50.26 23.01 24.71
C ALA A 10 -49.39 23.91 23.80
N GLY A 11 -48.45 23.24 23.11
CA GLY A 11 -48.30 23.34 21.66
C GLY A 11 -47.38 24.43 21.10
N LYS A 12 -46.13 24.05 20.78
CA LYS A 12 -45.54 24.45 19.49
C LYS A 12 -44.37 23.55 19.10
N ALA A 13 -44.55 22.87 17.97
CA ALA A 13 -43.51 22.11 17.29
C ALA A 13 -42.51 23.07 16.64
N TYR A 14 -41.21 22.81 16.79
CA TYR A 14 -40.19 23.36 15.90
C TYR A 14 -39.13 22.31 15.58
N PHE A 15 -39.24 21.83 14.34
CA PHE A 15 -38.18 21.40 13.42
C PHE A 15 -37.21 20.28 13.83
N SER A 16 -37.42 19.13 13.20
CA SER A 16 -36.37 18.21 12.77
C SER A 16 -35.32 18.99 11.96
N GLY A 17 -34.20 19.32 12.58
CA GLY A 17 -32.99 19.74 11.90
C GLY A 17 -32.21 18.51 11.46
N SER A 18 -32.18 18.26 10.15
CA SER A 18 -31.29 17.28 9.54
C SER A 18 -29.84 17.63 9.91
N VAL A 19 -29.14 16.73 10.62
CA VAL A 19 -27.69 16.81 10.77
C VAL A 19 -27.09 16.39 9.41
N ALA A 20 -27.11 17.32 8.47
CA ALA A 20 -26.27 17.21 7.29
C ALA A 20 -24.82 17.26 7.79
N GLY A 21 -24.16 16.11 7.78
CA GLY A 21 -22.75 16.00 8.08
C GLY A 21 -21.98 16.99 7.22
N GLN A 22 -21.57 18.10 7.82
CA GLN A 22 -20.74 19.08 7.18
C GLN A 22 -19.41 18.39 6.93
N LYS A 23 -19.18 17.93 5.69
CA LYS A 23 -17.85 17.52 5.24
C LYS A 23 -16.93 18.68 5.58
N ARG A 24 -16.01 18.47 6.53
CA ARG A 24 -14.94 19.43 6.81
C ARG A 24 -14.11 19.50 5.53
N GLN A 25 -14.44 20.46 4.69
CA GLN A 25 -13.65 20.82 3.53
C GLN A 25 -12.37 21.41 4.09
N TRP A 26 -11.26 20.69 3.94
CA TRP A 26 -9.94 21.20 4.27
C TRP A 26 -9.66 22.36 3.31
N GLN A 27 -9.93 23.60 3.73
CA GLN A 27 -9.41 24.74 3.00
C GLN A 27 -7.90 24.74 3.18
N MET A 28 -7.16 24.39 2.13
CA MET A 28 -5.73 24.67 2.09
C MET A 28 -5.56 26.18 2.14
N THR A 29 -4.86 26.68 3.15
CA THR A 29 -4.45 28.09 3.20
C THR A 29 -3.57 28.40 2.00
N ASP A 30 -3.76 29.58 1.40
CA ASP A 30 -2.99 30.02 0.22
C ASP A 30 -1.48 29.89 0.46
N ALA A 31 -1.01 30.27 1.66
CA ALA A 31 0.40 30.11 2.03
C ALA A 31 0.91 28.65 1.97
N ARG A 32 0.08 27.67 2.34
CA ARG A 32 0.45 26.24 2.21
C ARG A 32 0.50 25.84 0.74
N SER A 33 -0.45 26.30 -0.07
CA SER A 33 -0.46 26.05 -1.50
C SER A 33 0.78 26.63 -2.18
N ASP A 34 1.13 27.88 -1.86
CA ASP A 34 2.28 28.59 -2.38
C ASP A 34 3.60 27.91 -2.00
N ILE A 35 3.74 27.49 -0.73
CA ILE A 35 4.90 26.72 -0.27
C ILE A 35 5.00 25.40 -1.05
N LEU A 36 3.91 24.65 -1.15
CA LEU A 36 3.92 23.37 -1.88
C LEU A 36 4.11 23.56 -3.39
N GLN A 37 3.71 24.70 -3.95
CA GLN A 37 3.97 25.05 -5.34
C GLN A 37 5.44 25.40 -5.55
N ALA A 38 6.03 26.24 -4.69
CA ALA A 38 7.46 26.58 -4.73
C ALA A 38 8.33 25.32 -4.56
N VAL A 39 7.99 24.44 -3.62
CA VAL A 39 8.66 23.14 -3.45
C VAL A 39 8.52 22.31 -4.72
N ARG A 40 7.30 22.13 -5.26
CA ARG A 40 7.10 21.38 -6.51
C ARG A 40 7.88 21.97 -7.69
N SER A 41 7.91 23.29 -7.86
CA SER A 41 8.67 23.96 -8.91
C SER A 41 10.19 23.82 -8.71
N SER A 42 10.68 23.85 -7.46
CA SER A 42 12.10 23.59 -7.15
C SER A 42 12.49 22.13 -7.36
N LEU A 43 11.52 21.21 -7.23
CA LEU A 43 11.67 19.79 -7.49
C LEU A 43 11.34 19.44 -8.95
N ASP A 44 10.79 20.37 -9.74
CA ASP A 44 10.36 20.08 -11.10
C ASP A 44 11.57 19.70 -11.96
N LEU A 45 11.43 18.55 -12.57
CA LEU A 45 12.47 17.53 -12.65
C LEU A 45 13.42 17.71 -13.84
N GLY A 46 13.50 18.91 -14.42
CA GLY A 46 14.27 19.18 -15.64
C GLY A 46 15.76 18.91 -15.45
N GLU A 47 16.39 19.59 -14.50
CA GLU A 47 17.83 19.45 -14.24
C GLU A 47 18.15 18.22 -13.38
N GLN A 48 17.21 17.77 -12.54
CA GLN A 48 17.35 16.56 -11.70
C GLN A 48 17.21 15.24 -12.48
N ARG A 49 16.55 15.24 -13.65
CA ARG A 49 16.50 14.08 -14.57
C ARG A 49 17.41 14.25 -15.79
N SER A 50 18.29 15.25 -15.78
CA SER A 50 19.30 15.38 -16.82
C SER A 50 20.17 14.11 -16.88
N ALA A 51 20.55 13.69 -18.09
CA ALA A 51 21.36 12.48 -18.28
C ALA A 51 22.66 12.54 -17.45
N SER A 52 23.27 13.73 -17.34
CA SER A 52 24.48 13.95 -16.54
C SER A 52 24.24 13.76 -15.03
N ARG A 53 23.07 14.15 -14.51
CA ARG A 53 22.71 13.90 -13.11
C ARG A 53 22.51 12.41 -12.86
N VAL A 54 21.76 11.72 -13.73
CA VAL A 54 21.53 10.27 -13.64
C VAL A 54 22.87 9.53 -13.63
N GLU A 55 23.74 9.83 -14.59
CA GLU A 55 25.09 9.25 -14.67
C GLU A 55 25.93 9.53 -13.40
N SER A 56 25.86 10.75 -12.85
CA SER A 56 26.56 11.09 -11.61
C SER A 56 26.06 10.29 -10.40
N VAL A 57 24.75 9.99 -10.35
CA VAL A 57 24.13 9.20 -9.28
C VAL A 57 24.50 7.73 -9.44
N GLU A 58 24.39 7.18 -10.66
CA GLU A 58 24.81 5.81 -10.97
C GLU A 58 26.29 5.58 -10.65
N LYS A 59 27.15 6.54 -10.98
CA LYS A 59 28.59 6.48 -10.64
C LYS A 59 28.82 6.47 -9.14
N ARG A 60 28.04 7.22 -8.36
CA ARG A 60 28.13 7.23 -6.89
C ARG A 60 27.61 5.93 -6.27
N ILE A 61 26.51 5.39 -6.79
CA ILE A 61 25.94 4.12 -6.33
C ILE A 61 26.93 2.98 -6.60
N SER A 62 27.48 2.92 -7.82
CA SER A 62 28.44 1.89 -8.22
C SER A 62 29.79 2.00 -7.50
N ALA A 63 30.23 3.22 -7.14
CA ALA A 63 31.44 3.44 -6.35
C ALA A 63 31.21 3.32 -4.83
N SER A 64 29.98 3.06 -4.37
CA SER A 64 29.68 2.98 -2.95
C SER A 64 30.24 1.69 -2.35
N GLU A 65 31.17 1.82 -1.41
CA GLU A 65 31.61 0.69 -0.59
C GLU A 65 30.54 0.31 0.43
N ALA A 66 30.33 -1.00 0.62
CA ALA A 66 29.42 -1.49 1.64
C ALA A 66 29.89 -1.02 3.02
N HIS A 67 29.06 -0.26 3.72
CA HIS A 67 29.27 0.04 5.13
C HIS A 67 29.09 -1.21 5.99
N VAL A 68 29.50 -1.15 7.26
CA VAL A 68 29.35 -2.24 8.23
C VAL A 68 27.91 -2.77 8.20
N GLN A 69 27.75 -4.01 7.74
CA GLN A 69 26.47 -4.71 7.73
C GLN A 69 26.38 -5.63 8.95
N PRO A 70 25.18 -5.82 9.53
CA PRO A 70 24.96 -6.87 10.51
C PRO A 70 25.37 -8.22 9.94
N LEU A 71 26.11 -9.02 10.71
CA LEU A 71 26.40 -10.39 10.32
C LEU A 71 25.10 -11.21 10.41
N VAL A 72 24.73 -11.82 9.30
CA VAL A 72 23.65 -12.81 9.23
C VAL A 72 24.32 -14.17 8.98
N GLU A 73 24.42 -14.99 10.04
CA GLU A 73 25.01 -16.33 9.95
C GLU A 73 24.05 -17.35 9.33
N ASP A 74 22.74 -17.12 9.46
CA ASP A 74 21.69 -17.97 8.93
C ASP A 74 21.62 -17.90 7.39
N PRO A 75 21.16 -18.96 6.70
CA PRO A 75 20.83 -18.86 5.28
C PRO A 75 19.81 -17.74 5.04
N LEU A 76 20.15 -16.79 4.15
CA LEU A 76 19.39 -15.54 3.96
C LEU A 76 17.89 -15.76 3.72
N ILE A 77 17.53 -16.80 2.95
CA ILE A 77 16.12 -17.14 2.68
C ILE A 77 15.40 -17.56 3.96
N GLN A 78 16.03 -18.41 4.78
CA GLN A 78 15.43 -18.85 6.04
C GLN A 78 15.27 -17.67 6.99
N ARG A 79 16.29 -16.82 7.08
CA ARG A 79 16.26 -15.61 7.91
C ARG A 79 15.13 -14.67 7.50
N PHE A 80 14.98 -14.42 6.20
CA PHE A 80 13.88 -13.64 5.65
C PHE A 80 12.53 -14.23 6.04
N CYS A 81 12.33 -15.53 5.81
CA CYS A 81 11.09 -16.23 6.13
C CYS A 81 10.72 -16.11 7.62
N ASP A 82 11.68 -16.31 8.52
CA ASP A 82 11.46 -16.21 9.96
C ASP A 82 11.10 -14.78 10.38
N LYS A 83 11.80 -13.77 9.83
CA LYS A 83 11.49 -12.36 10.09
C LYS A 83 10.15 -11.93 9.51
N HIS A 84 9.84 -12.38 8.30
CA HIS A 84 8.58 -12.10 7.63
C HIS A 84 7.41 -12.67 8.42
N ALA A 85 7.52 -13.91 8.90
CA ALA A 85 6.54 -14.53 9.79
C ALA A 85 6.41 -13.79 11.14
N ALA A 86 7.54 -13.34 11.71
CA ALA A 86 7.54 -12.59 12.97
C ALA A 86 6.81 -11.23 12.87
N VAL A 87 6.70 -10.65 11.67
CA VAL A 87 5.92 -9.41 11.41
C VAL A 87 4.54 -9.69 10.81
N HIS A 88 3.97 -10.87 11.09
CA HIS A 88 2.64 -11.30 10.66
C HIS A 88 2.47 -11.56 9.15
N GLY A 89 3.58 -11.64 8.41
CA GLY A 89 3.58 -12.19 7.07
C GLY A 89 3.35 -13.70 7.07
N THR A 90 2.98 -14.25 5.92
CA THR A 90 2.91 -15.69 5.69
C THR A 90 3.63 -16.00 4.41
N TYR A 91 4.31 -17.14 4.34
CA TYR A 91 5.00 -17.57 3.13
C TYR A 91 4.71 -19.03 2.84
N GLU A 92 4.77 -19.37 1.56
CA GLU A 92 4.77 -20.73 1.07
C GLU A 92 5.92 -20.86 0.07
N ARG A 93 6.72 -21.93 0.19
CA ARG A 93 7.79 -22.22 -0.77
C ARG A 93 7.25 -23.18 -1.81
N VAL A 94 7.35 -22.78 -3.08
CA VAL A 94 6.96 -23.58 -4.24
C VAL A 94 8.19 -23.97 -5.06
N ALA A 95 8.12 -25.08 -5.77
CA ALA A 95 9.23 -25.59 -6.58
C ALA A 95 9.48 -24.75 -7.85
N GLY A 96 8.47 -24.01 -8.32
CA GLY A 96 8.59 -23.13 -9.47
C GLY A 96 7.28 -22.44 -9.85
N LEU A 97 7.32 -21.67 -10.95
CA LEU A 97 6.22 -20.83 -11.41
C LEU A 97 4.92 -21.61 -11.70
N ALA A 98 5.01 -22.87 -12.11
CA ALA A 98 3.84 -23.72 -12.38
C ALA A 98 2.98 -24.00 -11.13
N GLU A 99 3.57 -23.93 -9.93
CA GLU A 99 2.86 -24.18 -8.67
C GLU A 99 2.25 -22.91 -8.08
N VAL A 100 2.65 -21.72 -8.56
CA VAL A 100 2.23 -20.41 -8.04
C VAL A 100 0.71 -20.25 -8.03
N PRO A 101 -0.04 -20.54 -9.13
CA PRO A 101 -1.50 -20.41 -9.11
C PRO A 101 -2.14 -21.26 -8.02
N SER A 102 -1.68 -22.51 -7.86
CA SER A 102 -2.21 -23.42 -6.86
C SER A 102 -1.95 -22.95 -5.42
N ALA A 103 -0.78 -22.35 -5.16
CA ALA A 103 -0.42 -21.80 -3.86
C ALA A 103 -1.28 -20.58 -3.51
N ILE A 104 -1.52 -19.69 -4.48
CA ILE A 104 -2.41 -18.55 -4.32
C ILE A 104 -3.83 -19.02 -3.97
N LEU A 105 -4.35 -20.01 -4.71
CA LEU A 105 -5.67 -20.58 -4.44
C LEU A 105 -5.78 -21.17 -3.03
N ARG A 106 -4.77 -21.94 -2.58
CA ARG A 106 -4.72 -22.46 -1.21
C ARG A 106 -4.76 -21.33 -0.18
N HIS A 107 -3.96 -20.28 -0.40
CA HIS A 107 -3.89 -19.13 0.51
C HIS A 107 -5.22 -18.38 0.62
N LEU A 108 -5.85 -18.06 -0.52
CA LEU A 108 -7.13 -17.35 -0.54
C LEU A 108 -8.28 -18.18 0.03
N THR A 109 -8.31 -19.48 -0.29
CA THR A 109 -9.31 -20.41 0.25
C THR A 109 -9.19 -20.52 1.77
N ALA A 110 -7.97 -20.65 2.29
CA ALA A 110 -7.73 -20.72 3.74
C ALA A 110 -8.11 -19.42 4.48
N LYS A 111 -8.14 -18.28 3.78
CA LYS A 111 -8.58 -16.99 4.31
C LYS A 111 -10.04 -16.66 4.01
N GLU A 112 -10.77 -17.55 3.34
CA GLU A 112 -12.15 -17.35 2.92
C GLU A 112 -12.34 -16.09 2.04
N ILE A 113 -11.32 -15.79 1.20
CA ILE A 113 -11.33 -14.63 0.29
C ILE A 113 -11.79 -15.07 -1.10
N PRO A 114 -12.67 -14.28 -1.78
CA PRO A 114 -13.04 -14.54 -3.17
C PRO A 114 -11.83 -14.63 -4.10
N ILE A 115 -11.89 -15.55 -5.07
CA ILE A 115 -10.83 -15.78 -6.06
C ILE A 115 -11.03 -14.81 -7.23
N GLU A 116 -10.81 -13.53 -6.96
CA GLU A 116 -10.77 -12.46 -7.96
C GLU A 116 -9.34 -11.91 -7.97
N LEU A 117 -8.54 -12.38 -8.93
CA LEU A 117 -7.11 -12.11 -8.91
C LEU A 117 -6.78 -10.86 -9.69
N LEU A 118 -6.29 -9.85 -8.99
CA LEU A 118 -5.65 -8.72 -9.61
C LEU A 118 -4.13 -8.95 -9.69
N VAL A 119 -3.59 -9.00 -10.89
CA VAL A 119 -2.16 -9.24 -11.14
C VAL A 119 -1.51 -7.96 -11.64
N GLY A 120 -0.45 -7.53 -10.95
CA GLY A 120 0.38 -6.41 -11.35
C GLY A 120 1.24 -6.70 -12.58
N GLN A 121 2.19 -5.81 -12.85
CA GLN A 121 3.18 -5.98 -13.92
C GLN A 121 4.45 -6.64 -13.37
N GLY A 122 5.15 -7.40 -14.21
CA GLY A 122 6.40 -8.04 -13.79
C GLY A 122 6.82 -9.22 -14.64
N GLU A 123 8.12 -9.41 -14.84
CA GLU A 123 8.67 -10.49 -15.67
C GLU A 123 8.30 -11.87 -15.10
N LEU A 124 8.29 -12.03 -13.77
CA LEU A 124 7.90 -13.29 -13.14
C LEU A 124 6.41 -13.55 -13.33
N LEU A 125 5.57 -12.53 -13.11
CA LEU A 125 4.11 -12.66 -13.23
C LEU A 125 3.64 -12.90 -14.67
N ASP A 126 4.35 -12.32 -15.64
CA ASP A 126 4.11 -12.56 -17.07
C ASP A 126 4.52 -13.96 -17.52
N ALA A 127 5.47 -14.59 -16.83
CA ALA A 127 5.87 -15.97 -17.08
C ALA A 127 4.96 -17.03 -16.40
N VAL A 128 4.07 -16.63 -15.48
CA VAL A 128 3.13 -17.56 -14.84
C VAL A 128 2.04 -17.98 -15.83
N LEU A 129 1.85 -19.29 -15.96
CA LEU A 129 0.74 -19.88 -16.72
C LEU A 129 -0.53 -19.88 -15.85
N TRP A 130 -1.32 -18.81 -15.96
CA TRP A 130 -2.58 -18.66 -15.24
C TRP A 130 -3.66 -19.61 -15.81
N PRO A 131 -4.30 -20.45 -14.96
CA PRO A 131 -5.39 -21.33 -15.38
C PRO A 131 -6.59 -20.54 -15.95
N SER A 132 -7.24 -21.09 -16.98
CA SER A 132 -8.37 -20.44 -17.66
C SER A 132 -9.65 -20.33 -16.83
N ASP A 133 -9.75 -21.14 -15.79
CA ASP A 133 -10.84 -21.15 -14.81
C ASP A 133 -10.65 -20.12 -13.68
N MET A 134 -9.50 -19.43 -13.63
CA MET A 134 -9.25 -18.34 -12.69
C MET A 134 -9.57 -16.99 -13.33
N SER A 135 -10.37 -16.17 -12.63
CA SER A 135 -10.61 -14.79 -13.03
C SER A 135 -9.38 -13.94 -12.71
N VAL A 136 -8.56 -13.68 -13.72
CA VAL A 136 -7.32 -12.90 -13.61
C VAL A 136 -7.47 -11.60 -14.39
N GLU A 137 -7.38 -10.48 -13.69
CA GLU A 137 -7.36 -9.13 -14.27
C GLU A 137 -5.95 -8.54 -14.14
N LYS A 138 -5.41 -7.97 -15.23
CA LYS A 138 -4.10 -7.30 -15.23
C LYS A 138 -4.26 -5.78 -15.24
N ARG A 139 -4.12 -5.14 -14.07
CA ARG A 139 -4.10 -3.67 -13.92
C ARG A 139 -3.51 -3.26 -12.56
N PRO A 140 -3.18 -1.98 -12.35
CA PRO A 140 -2.86 -1.47 -11.02
C PRO A 140 -4.03 -1.64 -10.04
N ALA A 141 -3.69 -1.91 -8.78
CA ALA A 141 -4.65 -2.01 -7.69
C ALA A 141 -5.19 -0.64 -7.27
N THR A 142 -6.47 -0.62 -6.88
CA THR A 142 -7.17 0.52 -6.29
C THR A 142 -7.57 0.21 -4.86
N VAL A 143 -8.19 1.16 -4.17
CA VAL A 143 -8.61 0.98 -2.76
C VAL A 143 -9.81 0.04 -2.63
N GLU A 144 -10.49 -0.27 -3.74
CA GLU A 144 -11.63 -1.17 -3.82
C GLU A 144 -11.21 -2.64 -3.95
N ASP A 145 -9.97 -2.92 -4.33
CA ASP A 145 -9.48 -4.28 -4.51
C ASP A 145 -9.17 -4.96 -3.18
N SER A 146 -9.69 -6.18 -3.00
CA SER A 146 -9.46 -6.96 -1.77
C SER A 146 -8.12 -7.71 -1.78
N VAL A 147 -7.62 -8.06 -2.97
CA VAL A 147 -6.38 -8.80 -3.19
C VAL A 147 -5.67 -8.24 -4.42
N ALA A 148 -4.35 -8.03 -4.28
CA ALA A 148 -3.47 -7.73 -5.38
C ALA A 148 -2.22 -8.62 -5.30
N ILE A 149 -1.75 -9.05 -6.46
CA ILE A 149 -0.57 -9.88 -6.62
C ILE A 149 0.51 -9.00 -7.27
N SER A 150 1.65 -8.90 -6.61
CA SER A 150 2.83 -8.18 -7.09
C SER A 150 4.04 -9.08 -7.01
N GLU A 151 4.94 -8.97 -7.99
CA GLU A 151 6.30 -9.47 -7.79
C GLU A 151 7.06 -8.52 -6.87
N ALA A 152 7.99 -9.06 -6.10
CA ALA A 152 8.91 -8.27 -5.31
C ALA A 152 10.29 -8.30 -5.97
N TYR A 153 10.93 -7.15 -6.06
CA TYR A 153 12.31 -7.04 -6.53
C TYR A 153 13.29 -7.73 -5.59
N ALA A 154 13.09 -7.59 -4.28
CA ALA A 154 13.95 -8.18 -3.26
C ALA A 154 13.22 -8.44 -1.93
N GLY A 155 13.79 -9.32 -1.12
CA GLY A 155 13.44 -9.52 0.28
C GLY A 155 14.61 -9.18 1.19
N ILE A 156 14.38 -8.36 2.21
CA ILE A 156 15.39 -7.94 3.19
C ILE A 156 15.37 -8.93 4.36
N ALA A 157 16.41 -9.78 4.44
CA ALA A 157 16.46 -10.87 5.40
C ALA A 157 16.44 -10.39 6.85
N GLU A 158 17.08 -9.26 7.14
CA GLU A 158 17.23 -8.71 8.49
C GLU A 158 15.90 -8.29 9.11
N THR A 159 14.97 -7.78 8.28
CA THR A 159 13.71 -7.19 8.72
C THR A 159 12.47 -7.95 8.25
N GLY A 160 12.60 -8.91 7.32
CA GLY A 160 11.46 -9.63 6.74
C GLY A 160 10.61 -8.77 5.80
N THR A 161 11.22 -7.71 5.23
CA THR A 161 10.54 -6.71 4.40
C THR A 161 10.66 -7.04 2.92
N LEU A 162 9.60 -6.80 2.15
CA LEU A 162 9.61 -6.89 0.69
C LEU A 162 9.88 -5.51 0.07
N VAL A 163 10.66 -5.49 -1.00
CA VAL A 163 10.84 -4.33 -1.88
C VAL A 163 10.02 -4.60 -3.14
N LEU A 164 9.00 -3.76 -3.38
CA LEU A 164 8.06 -3.86 -4.51
C LEU A 164 8.38 -2.82 -5.59
#